data_AF-A0A9C9MIM1-F1
#
_entry.id   AF-A0A9C9MIM1-F1
#
_cell.length_a   1.000
_cell.length_b   1.000
_cell.length_c   1.000
_cell.angle_alpha   90.00
_cell.angle_beta   90.00
_cell.angle_gamma   90.00
#
_symmetry.space_group_name_H-M   'P 1'
#
loop_
_entity.id
_entity.type
_entity.pdbx_description
1 polymer ?
#
loop_
_entity_poly.entity_id
_entity_poly.type
_entity_poly.pdbx_seq_one_letter_code
_entity_poly.pdbx_strand_id
1 'polypeptide(L)'
;MSKSYNINGALTVILILLLSGTIFAERRKIDWKAFSTNLIVAIHSEHPGLQESAMQRIIQYADSLEITDAVYDIALIFRFDGNSQMRRLAMVTLSKINTDHSLNYLCRYLKYEDNPSIRKQCCCIIRDYYVSKKPDKMDELAVLLTERASN
;
A
#
# COMPACT_ATOMS: atom_id res chain seq x y z
N MET A 1 56.24 -40.13 -29.78
CA MET A 1 55.03 -39.51 -30.37
C MET A 1 54.42 -38.58 -29.32
N SER A 2 54.66 -37.27 -29.43
CA SER A 2 54.09 -36.24 -28.55
C SER A 2 53.01 -35.51 -29.35
N LYS A 3 51.75 -35.53 -28.88
CA LYS A 3 50.65 -34.75 -29.46
C LYS A 3 50.76 -33.31 -28.94
N SER A 4 51.18 -32.38 -29.79
CA SER A 4 51.08 -30.95 -29.50
C SER A 4 49.62 -30.52 -29.58
N TYR A 5 49.00 -30.25 -28.43
CA TYR A 5 47.67 -29.66 -28.35
C TYR A 5 47.75 -28.16 -28.64
N ASN A 6 46.91 -27.69 -29.56
CA ASN A 6 46.90 -26.30 -30.05
C ASN A 6 46.26 -25.37 -28.99
N ILE A 7 47.09 -24.92 -28.04
CA ILE A 7 46.72 -24.17 -26.84
C ILE A 7 45.95 -22.87 -27.17
N ASN A 8 46.18 -22.32 -28.37
CA ASN A 8 45.56 -21.08 -28.85
C ASN A 8 44.04 -21.21 -29.05
N GLY A 9 43.53 -22.40 -29.36
CA GLY A 9 42.09 -22.65 -29.54
C GLY A 9 41.32 -22.77 -28.22
N ALA A 10 41.97 -23.28 -27.17
CA ALA A 10 41.36 -23.39 -25.84
C ALA A 10 41.22 -22.03 -25.16
N LEU A 11 42.22 -21.15 -25.33
CA LEU A 11 42.21 -19.79 -24.78
C LEU A 11 41.13 -18.89 -25.39
N THR A 12 40.83 -19.03 -26.68
CA THR A 12 39.78 -18.24 -27.36
C THR A 12 38.38 -18.63 -26.92
N VAL A 13 38.12 -19.92 -26.70
CA VAL A 13 36.81 -20.40 -26.21
C VAL A 13 36.54 -19.96 -24.77
N ILE A 14 37.56 -19.96 -23.91
CA ILE A 14 37.45 -19.48 -22.52
C ILE A 14 37.17 -17.97 -22.49
N LEU A 15 37.79 -17.19 -23.39
CA LEU A 15 37.55 -15.74 -23.46
C LEU A 15 36.12 -15.40 -23.92
N ILE A 16 35.55 -16.17 -24.85
CA ILE A 16 34.16 -16.01 -25.32
C ILE A 16 33.15 -16.42 -24.24
N LEU A 17 33.47 -17.45 -23.44
CA LEU A 17 32.64 -17.88 -22.30
C LEU A 17 32.68 -16.89 -21.11
N LEU A 18 33.80 -16.20 -20.89
CA LEU A 18 33.90 -15.16 -19.86
C LEU A 18 33.21 -13.85 -20.27
N LEU A 19 33.15 -13.53 -21.57
CA LEU A 19 32.46 -12.34 -22.08
C LEU A 19 30.93 -12.51 -22.21
N SER A 20 30.41 -13.74 -22.15
CA SER A 20 28.97 -14.01 -22.19
C SER A 20 28.29 -13.98 -20.80
N GLY A 21 29.05 -13.78 -19.73
CA GLY A 21 28.54 -13.73 -18.35
C GLY A 21 27.89 -12.39 -17.94
N THR A 22 28.00 -11.33 -18.74
CA THR A 22 27.31 -10.05 -18.49
C THR A 22 26.04 -9.95 -19.34
N ILE A 23 25.17 -10.96 -19.26
CA ILE A 23 23.79 -10.76 -19.69
C ILE A 23 23.19 -9.75 -18.71
N PHE A 24 23.04 -8.53 -19.19
CA PHE A 24 22.33 -7.45 -18.51
C PHE A 24 21.06 -8.00 -17.87
N ALA A 25 21.05 -8.08 -16.54
CA ALA A 25 19.80 -8.04 -15.80
C ALA A 25 19.22 -6.64 -16.02
N GLU A 26 18.50 -6.43 -17.13
CA GLU A 26 17.67 -5.25 -17.30
C GLU A 26 16.74 -5.20 -16.10
N ARG A 27 17.01 -4.24 -15.22
CA ARG A 27 16.20 -3.96 -14.03
C ARG A 27 14.83 -3.55 -14.57
N ARG A 28 13.88 -4.49 -14.68
CA ARG A 28 12.53 -4.20 -15.20
C ARG A 28 11.99 -3.02 -14.42
N LYS A 29 11.91 -1.87 -15.09
CA LYS A 29 11.36 -0.66 -14.50
C LYS A 29 9.87 -0.92 -14.32
N ILE A 30 9.42 -0.93 -13.07
CA ILE A 30 8.00 -1.10 -12.76
C ILE A 30 7.27 0.12 -13.31
N ASP A 31 6.24 -0.12 -14.13
CA ASP A 31 5.31 0.92 -14.53
C ASP A 31 4.31 1.17 -13.39
N TRP A 32 4.70 2.04 -12.47
CA TRP A 32 3.89 2.39 -11.31
C TRP A 32 2.55 3.01 -11.69
N LYS A 33 2.47 3.72 -12.81
CA LYS A 33 1.23 4.33 -13.28
C LYS A 33 0.23 3.25 -13.69
N ALA A 34 0.64 2.33 -14.55
CA ALA A 34 -0.21 1.22 -14.96
C ALA A 34 -0.60 0.34 -13.76
N PHE A 35 0.33 0.12 -12.83
CA PHE A 35 0.07 -0.63 -11.60
C PHE A 35 -0.99 0.07 -10.72
N SER A 36 -0.85 1.37 -10.46
CA SER A 36 -1.84 2.17 -9.73
C SER A 36 -3.21 2.15 -10.40
N THR A 37 -3.28 2.32 -11.73
CA THR A 37 -4.55 2.26 -12.47
C THR A 37 -5.26 0.91 -12.28
N ASN A 38 -4.52 -0.20 -12.35
CA ASN A 38 -5.10 -1.53 -12.17
C ASN A 38 -5.58 -1.77 -10.73
N LEU A 39 -4.88 -1.22 -9.73
CA LEU A 39 -5.34 -1.27 -8.33
C LEU A 39 -6.63 -0.48 -8.14
N ILE A 40 -6.75 0.71 -8.73
CA ILE A 40 -7.98 1.51 -8.69
C ILE A 40 -9.15 0.73 -9.31
N VAL A 41 -8.94 0.13 -10.49
CA VAL A 41 -9.96 -0.70 -11.15
C VAL A 41 -10.39 -1.88 -10.26
N ALA A 42 -9.44 -2.53 -9.59
CA ALA A 42 -9.74 -3.62 -8.67
C ALA A 42 -10.53 -3.16 -7.42
N ILE A 43 -10.24 -1.98 -6.89
CA ILE A 43 -11.02 -1.38 -5.78
C ILE A 43 -12.46 -1.08 -6.21
N HIS A 44 -12.66 -0.55 -7.41
CA HIS A 44 -14.00 -0.25 -7.95
C HIS A 44 -14.79 -1.50 -8.35
N SER A 45 -14.16 -2.67 -8.38
CA SER A 45 -14.87 -3.90 -8.73
C SER A 45 -15.80 -4.34 -7.60
N GLU A 46 -16.87 -5.07 -7.95
CA GLU A 46 -17.78 -5.67 -6.96
C GLU A 46 -17.23 -6.96 -6.34
N HIS A 47 -16.01 -7.38 -6.69
CA HIS A 47 -15.45 -8.65 -6.27
C HIS A 47 -14.61 -8.47 -4.98
N PRO A 48 -15.05 -8.98 -3.82
CA PRO A 48 -14.39 -8.70 -2.54
C PRO A 48 -12.93 -9.15 -2.50
N GLY A 49 -12.60 -10.28 -3.14
CA GLY A 49 -11.21 -10.76 -3.22
C GLY A 49 -10.29 -9.87 -4.06
N LEU A 50 -10.82 -9.13 -5.05
CA LEU A 50 -10.02 -8.18 -5.84
C LEU A 50 -9.79 -6.91 -5.02
N GLN A 51 -10.82 -6.43 -4.32
CA GLN A 51 -10.71 -5.30 -3.41
C GLN A 51 -9.71 -5.59 -2.27
N GLU A 52 -9.80 -6.77 -1.66
CA GLU A 52 -8.87 -7.21 -0.60
C GLU A 52 -7.42 -7.23 -1.10
N SER A 53 -7.17 -7.92 -2.23
CA SER A 53 -5.85 -8.00 -2.84
C SER A 53 -5.32 -6.62 -3.20
N ALA A 54 -6.17 -5.75 -3.76
CA ALA A 54 -5.78 -4.38 -4.11
C ALA A 54 -5.39 -3.56 -2.88
N MET A 55 -6.18 -3.60 -1.81
CA MET A 55 -5.88 -2.92 -0.55
C MET A 55 -4.56 -3.42 0.08
N GLN A 56 -4.30 -4.74 0.05
CA GLN A 56 -3.03 -5.29 0.52
C GLN A 56 -1.83 -4.76 -0.28
N ARG A 57 -1.97 -4.67 -1.61
CA ARG A 57 -0.93 -4.10 -2.48
C ARG A 57 -0.74 -2.61 -2.26
N ILE A 58 -1.82 -1.87 -2.02
CA ILE A 58 -1.76 -0.46 -1.64
C ILE A 58 -0.95 -0.28 -0.36
N ILE A 59 -1.27 -1.06 0.68
CA ILE A 59 -0.52 -1.02 1.95
C ILE A 59 0.97 -1.29 1.73
N GLN A 60 1.29 -2.28 0.88
CA GLN A 60 2.65 -2.70 0.60
C GLN A 60 3.46 -1.64 -0.16
N TYR A 61 2.84 -0.92 -1.09
CA TYR A 61 3.54 -0.04 -2.04
C TYR A 61 3.12 1.44 -1.96
N ALA A 62 2.43 1.85 -0.89
CA ALA A 62 1.82 3.18 -0.76
C ALA A 62 2.70 4.36 -1.22
N ASP A 63 3.99 4.33 -0.89
CA ASP A 63 4.94 5.42 -1.21
C ASP A 63 5.21 5.59 -2.72
N SER A 64 4.83 4.62 -3.55
CA SER A 64 5.05 4.61 -5.00
C SER A 64 3.77 4.74 -5.82
N LEU A 65 2.60 4.81 -5.18
CA LEU A 65 1.30 4.72 -5.85
C LEU A 65 0.58 6.06 -5.96
N GLU A 66 -0.06 6.28 -7.11
CA GLU A 66 -1.02 7.38 -7.33
C GLU A 66 -2.45 6.82 -7.22
N ILE A 67 -3.05 6.89 -6.02
CA ILE A 67 -4.34 6.22 -5.70
C ILE A 67 -5.39 7.15 -5.10
N THR A 68 -5.26 8.45 -5.33
CA THR A 68 -6.22 9.47 -4.84
C THR A 68 -7.65 9.14 -5.22
N ASP A 69 -7.87 8.63 -6.44
CA ASP A 69 -9.20 8.34 -6.98
C ASP A 69 -9.89 7.17 -6.26
N ALA A 70 -9.14 6.24 -5.66
CA ALA A 70 -9.69 5.10 -4.93
C ALA A 70 -9.97 5.38 -3.44
N VAL A 71 -9.58 6.55 -2.92
CA VAL A 71 -9.71 6.87 -1.49
C VAL A 71 -11.16 6.82 -1.03
N TYR A 72 -12.08 7.33 -1.86
CA TYR A 72 -13.49 7.37 -1.52
C TYR A 72 -14.09 5.96 -1.40
N ASP A 73 -13.82 5.09 -2.38
CA ASP A 73 -14.33 3.71 -2.38
C ASP A 73 -13.77 2.89 -1.21
N ILE A 74 -12.48 3.07 -0.88
CA ILE A 74 -11.89 2.45 0.32
C ILE A 74 -12.60 2.97 1.58
N ALA A 75 -12.96 4.26 1.64
CA ALA A 75 -13.72 4.81 2.75
C ALA A 75 -15.14 4.25 2.84
N LEU A 76 -15.79 3.93 1.71
CA LEU A 76 -17.07 3.24 1.70
C LEU A 76 -16.95 1.81 2.26
N ILE A 77 -15.90 1.07 1.89
CA ILE A 77 -15.60 -0.26 2.46
C ILE A 77 -15.43 -0.13 3.98
N PHE A 78 -14.61 0.81 4.46
CA PHE A 78 -14.45 1.06 5.90
C PHE A 78 -15.79 1.36 6.59
N ARG A 79 -16.70 2.08 5.93
CA ARG A 79 -17.94 2.52 6.55
C ARG A 79 -19.05 1.47 6.56
N PHE A 80 -19.18 0.70 5.48
CA PHE A 80 -20.39 -0.06 5.18
C PHE A 80 -20.17 -1.57 5.00
N ASP A 81 -18.92 -2.05 4.92
CA ASP A 81 -18.69 -3.48 4.73
C ASP A 81 -19.15 -4.28 5.96
N GLY A 82 -19.96 -5.32 5.72
CA GLY A 82 -20.48 -6.20 6.78
C GLY A 82 -19.39 -7.03 7.46
N ASN A 83 -18.27 -7.26 6.79
CA ASN A 83 -17.13 -7.98 7.32
C ASN A 83 -16.17 -7.05 8.05
N SER A 84 -16.08 -7.20 9.38
CA SER A 84 -15.17 -6.42 10.22
C SER A 84 -13.69 -6.50 9.79
N GLN A 85 -13.24 -7.61 9.18
CA GLN A 85 -11.88 -7.72 8.67
C GLN A 85 -11.65 -6.84 7.44
N MET A 86 -12.63 -6.76 6.54
CA MET A 86 -12.58 -5.86 5.39
C MET A 86 -12.61 -4.40 5.83
N ARG A 87 -13.45 -4.04 6.82
CA ARG A 87 -13.44 -2.69 7.40
C ARG A 87 -12.08 -2.34 8.01
N ARG A 88 -11.49 -3.27 8.77
CA ARG A 88 -10.15 -3.08 9.36
C ARG A 88 -9.08 -2.91 8.27
N LEU A 89 -9.13 -3.72 7.22
CA LEU A 89 -8.19 -3.63 6.09
C LEU A 89 -8.32 -2.27 5.39
N ALA A 90 -9.54 -1.80 5.14
CA ALA A 90 -9.80 -0.48 4.55
C ALA A 90 -9.30 0.65 5.45
N MET A 91 -9.52 0.58 6.76
CA MET A 91 -9.00 1.55 7.73
C MET A 91 -7.47 1.65 7.68
N VAL A 92 -6.77 0.50 7.68
CA VAL A 92 -5.31 0.46 7.57
C VAL A 92 -4.84 0.99 6.20
N THR A 93 -5.58 0.68 5.14
CA THR A 93 -5.28 1.17 3.79
C THR A 93 -5.36 2.69 3.73
N LEU A 94 -6.44 3.29 4.25
CA LEU A 94 -6.58 4.76 4.36
C LEU A 94 -5.44 5.37 5.18
N SER A 95 -5.07 4.75 6.31
CA SER A 95 -3.93 5.19 7.11
C SER A 95 -2.61 5.18 6.34
N LYS A 96 -2.41 4.18 5.47
CA LYS A 96 -1.20 4.04 4.66
C LYS A 96 -1.13 5.03 3.52
N ILE A 97 -2.27 5.39 2.92
CA ILE A 97 -2.38 6.49 1.95
C ILE A 97 -1.95 7.81 2.58
N ASN A 98 -2.26 8.00 3.87
CA ASN A 98 -1.67 9.04 4.71
C ASN A 98 -1.87 10.48 4.19
N THR A 99 -3.00 10.73 3.54
CA THR A 99 -3.40 12.06 3.06
C THR A 99 -4.47 12.67 3.95
N ASP A 100 -4.56 14.01 3.98
CA ASP A 100 -5.62 14.72 4.71
C ASP A 100 -7.02 14.23 4.35
N HIS A 101 -7.23 13.89 3.07
CA HIS A 101 -8.50 13.39 2.57
C HIS A 101 -8.84 12.01 3.17
N SER A 102 -7.89 11.07 3.17
CA SER A 102 -8.07 9.73 3.76
C SER A 102 -8.36 9.79 5.26
N LEU A 103 -7.66 10.67 6.00
CA LEU A 103 -7.86 10.83 7.43
C LEU A 103 -9.18 11.50 7.79
N ASN A 104 -9.66 12.43 6.96
CA ASN A 104 -10.98 13.05 7.17
C ASN A 104 -12.09 11.99 7.14
N TYR A 105 -12.04 11.04 6.20
CA TYR A 105 -12.98 9.92 6.19
C TYR A 105 -12.91 9.07 7.46
N LEU A 106 -11.71 8.72 7.93
CA LEU A 106 -11.55 7.99 9.19
C LEU A 106 -12.19 8.75 10.35
N CYS A 107 -11.92 10.05 10.47
CA CYS A 107 -12.53 10.89 11.51
C CYS A 107 -14.05 10.91 11.41
N ARG A 108 -14.59 11.15 10.21
CA ARG A 108 -16.04 11.27 9.96
C ARG A 108 -16.78 9.98 10.28
N TYR A 109 -16.19 8.84 9.96
CA TYR A 109 -16.86 7.54 10.09
C TYR A 109 -16.60 6.84 11.41
N LEU A 110 -15.58 7.24 12.18
CA LEU A 110 -15.25 6.69 13.50
C LEU A 110 -16.46 6.53 14.43
N LYS A 111 -17.33 7.55 14.51
CA LYS A 111 -18.51 7.57 15.40
C LYS A 111 -19.57 6.52 15.07
N TYR A 112 -19.42 5.84 13.94
CA TYR A 112 -20.35 4.81 13.50
C TYR A 112 -19.71 3.42 13.41
N GLU A 113 -18.44 3.26 13.79
CA GLU A 113 -17.81 1.95 13.88
C GLU A 113 -18.28 1.25 15.15
N ASP A 114 -19.00 0.15 15.00
CA ASP A 114 -19.58 -0.62 16.09
C ASP A 114 -18.58 -1.56 16.74
N ASN A 115 -17.53 -1.98 16.02
CA ASN A 115 -16.50 -2.85 16.55
C ASN A 115 -15.53 -2.05 17.46
N PRO A 116 -15.50 -2.30 18.79
CA PRO A 116 -14.68 -1.51 19.71
C PRO A 116 -13.18 -1.62 19.43
N SER A 117 -12.72 -2.76 18.90
CA SER A 117 -11.32 -2.97 18.53
C SER A 117 -10.92 -2.10 17.34
N ILE A 118 -11.75 -2.07 16.28
CA ILE A 118 -11.50 -1.23 15.10
C ILE A 118 -11.60 0.25 15.48
N ARG A 119 -12.61 0.63 16.27
CA ARG A 119 -12.77 2.00 16.78
C ARG A 119 -11.53 2.48 17.53
N LYS A 120 -11.02 1.67 18.45
CA LYS A 120 -9.79 1.99 19.21
C LYS A 120 -8.58 2.16 18.28
N GLN A 121 -8.40 1.27 17.31
CA GLN A 121 -7.31 1.36 16.34
C GLN A 121 -7.41 2.61 15.47
N CYS A 122 -8.61 2.94 15.01
CA CYS A 122 -8.88 4.15 14.24
C CYS A 122 -8.52 5.41 15.04
N CYS A 123 -8.89 5.48 16.32
CA CYS A 123 -8.47 6.58 17.20
C CYS A 123 -6.96 6.72 17.31
N CYS A 124 -6.22 5.60 17.43
CA CYS A 124 -4.76 5.62 17.46
C CYS A 124 -4.18 6.13 16.13
N ILE A 125 -4.65 5.61 14.99
CA ILE A 125 -4.23 6.05 13.66
C ILE A 125 -4.43 7.56 13.48
N ILE A 126 -5.62 8.06 13.82
CA ILE A 126 -5.95 9.48 13.68
C ILE A 126 -5.03 10.31 14.59
N ARG A 127 -4.81 9.89 15.85
CA ARG A 127 -3.89 10.59 16.74
C ARG A 127 -2.48 10.65 16.18
N ASP A 128 -1.92 9.51 15.75
CA ASP A 128 -0.55 9.42 15.26
C ASP A 128 -0.34 10.30 14.01
N TYR A 129 -1.35 10.39 13.15
CA TYR A 129 -1.33 11.31 12.00
C TYR A 129 -1.19 12.76 12.43
N TYR A 130 -2.05 13.23 13.33
CA TYR A 130 -2.02 14.63 13.71
C TYR A 130 -0.78 14.98 14.54
N VAL A 131 -0.31 14.09 15.42
CA VAL A 131 0.97 14.29 16.13
C VAL A 131 2.12 14.49 15.14
N SER A 132 2.14 13.72 14.04
CA SER A 132 3.24 13.78 13.07
C SER A 132 3.09 14.88 12.01
N LYS A 133 1.87 15.26 11.62
CA LYS A 133 1.62 16.17 10.48
C LYS A 133 0.99 17.50 10.85
N LYS A 134 0.22 17.56 11.95
CA LYS A 134 -0.60 18.73 12.36
C LYS A 134 -0.64 18.89 13.88
N PRO A 135 0.52 19.07 14.54
CA PRO A 135 0.59 19.14 16.00
C PRO A 135 -0.20 20.32 16.56
N ASP A 136 -0.37 21.39 15.77
CA ASP A 136 -1.17 22.58 16.09
C ASP A 136 -2.67 22.31 16.24
N LYS A 137 -3.18 21.19 15.70
CA LYS A 137 -4.60 20.82 15.74
C LYS A 137 -4.93 19.74 16.76
N MET A 138 -4.01 19.45 17.68
CA MET A 138 -4.17 18.35 18.63
C MET A 138 -5.27 18.57 19.65
N ASP A 139 -5.44 19.79 20.14
CA ASP A 139 -6.46 20.11 21.15
C ASP A 139 -7.87 19.95 20.57
N GLU A 140 -8.10 20.40 19.32
CA GLU A 140 -9.35 20.21 18.60
C GLU A 140 -9.65 18.72 18.39
N LEU A 141 -8.63 17.95 17.99
CA LEU A 141 -8.78 16.51 17.80
C LEU A 141 -9.08 15.79 19.12
N ALA A 142 -8.43 16.19 20.23
CA ALA A 142 -8.63 15.57 21.52
C ALA A 142 -10.11 15.61 21.93
N VAL A 143 -10.77 16.77 21.76
CA VAL A 143 -12.21 16.96 21.98
C VAL A 143 -13.04 16.04 21.08
N LEU A 144 -12.73 16.00 19.78
CA LEU A 144 -13.45 15.15 18.82
C LEU A 144 -13.34 13.65 19.16
N LEU A 145 -12.18 13.20 19.64
CA LEU A 145 -11.95 11.80 19.98
C LEU A 145 -12.60 11.42 21.32
N THR A 146 -12.63 12.30 22.33
CA THR A 146 -13.34 12.03 23.60
C THR A 146 -14.85 11.98 23.41
N GLU A 147 -15.43 12.89 22.61
CA GLU A 147 -16.87 12.88 22.31
C GLU A 147 -17.30 11.64 21.53
N ARG A 148 -16.44 11.16 20.61
CA ARG A 148 -16.75 10.03 19.72
C ARG A 148 -16.37 8.66 20.30
N ALA A 149 -15.52 8.61 21.33
CA ALA A 149 -15.18 7.36 22.03
C ALA A 149 -16.17 7.00 23.15
N SER A 150 -16.95 7.97 23.63
CA SER A 150 -17.85 7.82 24.79
C SER A 150 -19.30 7.43 24.43
N ASN A 151 -19.62 7.32 23.13
CA ASN A 151 -20.91 6.89 22.59
C ASN A 151 -20.78 5.56 21.85
#